data_AF-A0A3D3JPZ0-F1
#
_entry.id   AF-A0A3D3JPZ0-F1
#
_cell.length_a   1.000
_cell.length_b   1.000
_cell.length_c   1.000
_cell.angle_alpha   90.00
_cell.angle_beta   90.00
_cell.angle_gamma   90.00
#
_symmetry.space_group_name_H-M   'P 1'
#
loop_
_entity.id
_entity.type
_entity.pdbx_description
1 polymer ?
#
loop_
_entity_poly.entity_id
_entity_poly.type
_entity_poly.pdbx_seq_one_letter_code
_entity_poly.pdbx_strand_id
1 'polypeptide(L)' 'MERGEIRLKNETLTSLDNYVLTRGVPLPPGAVTRTDGVSIVDARGRTLPSNAKILQRRQDGSVEWMLMDILMKF' A
#
# COMPACT_ATOMS: atom_id res chain seq x y z
N MET A 1 -7.32 4.93 15.21
CA MET A 1 -7.05 4.54 13.81
C MET A 1 -5.55 4.43 13.67
N GLU A 2 -5.00 3.23 13.57
CA GLU A 2 -3.55 3.04 13.40
C GLU A 2 -3.20 3.23 11.92
N ARG A 3 -2.42 4.28 11.61
CA ARG A 3 -2.01 4.63 10.25
C ARG A 3 -0.50 4.45 10.13
N GLY A 4 -0.07 3.66 9.13
CA GLY A 4 1.32 3.69 8.66
C GLY A 4 1.53 4.86 7.69
N GLU A 5 2.60 5.65 7.88
CA GLU A 5 3.02 6.71 6.96
C GLU A 5 4.34 6.34 6.27
N ILE A 6 4.48 6.75 5.01
CA ILE A 6 5.71 6.65 4.24
C ILE A 6 5.88 7.98 3.51
N ARG A 7 7.10 8.50 3.48
CA ARG A 7 7.46 9.66 2.67
C ARG A 7 8.36 9.22 1.54
N LEU A 8 7.95 9.51 0.32
CA LEU A 8 8.68 9.15 -0.89
C LEU A 8 8.89 10.41 -1.70
N LYS A 9 10.06 10.50 -2.34
CA LYS A 9 10.39 11.52 -3.35
C LYS A 9 10.72 10.79 -4.65
N ASN A 10 10.62 11.46 -5.79
CA ASN A 10 11.14 10.91 -7.04
C ASN A 10 12.67 10.78 -6.90
N GLU A 11 13.18 9.54 -6.94
CA GLU A 11 14.62 9.23 -6.88
C GLU A 11 15.21 8.88 -8.25
N THR A 12 14.41 9.00 -9.31
CA THR A 12 14.87 8.74 -10.68
C THR A 12 15.52 9.97 -11.29
N LEU A 13 16.38 9.73 -12.29
CA LEU A 13 17.08 10.79 -13.05
C LEU A 13 16.14 11.56 -14.00
N THR A 14 14.86 11.19 -14.07
CA THR A 14 13.87 11.82 -14.95
C THR A 14 12.61 12.15 -14.17
N SER A 15 11.92 13.21 -14.56
CA SER A 15 10.59 13.49 -13.98
C SER A 15 9.58 12.58 -14.66
N LEU A 16 9.04 11.62 -13.91
CA LEU A 16 7.95 10.78 -14.38
C LEU A 16 6.64 11.32 -13.81
N ASP A 17 5.69 11.64 -14.69
CA ASP A 17 4.33 12.04 -14.30
C ASP A 17 3.63 10.94 -13.48
N ASN A 18 3.99 9.68 -13.75
CA ASN A 18 3.50 8.53 -13.00
C ASN A 18 4.67 7.62 -12.61
N TYR A 19 4.78 7.27 -11.33
CA TYR A 19 5.84 6.43 -10.79
C TYR A 19 5.23 5.25 -10.05
N VAL A 20 5.64 4.02 -10.40
CA VAL A 20 5.15 2.81 -9.74
C VAL A 20 6.01 2.49 -8.54
N LEU A 21 5.36 2.32 -7.39
CA LEU A 21 5.96 1.80 -6.18
C LEU A 21 5.35 0.45 -5.85
N THR A 22 6.20 -0.57 -5.68
CA THR A 22 5.81 -1.87 -5.13
C THR A 22 6.36 -2.02 -3.71
N ARG A 23 5.50 -2.33 -2.73
CA ARG A 23 5.91 -2.44 -1.32
C ARG A 23 5.16 -3.53 -0.58
N GLY A 24 5.86 -4.25 0.29
CA GLY A 24 5.28 -5.08 1.33
C GLY A 24 4.79 -4.24 2.51
N VAL A 25 3.51 -4.34 2.85
CA VAL A 25 2.86 -3.63 3.95
C VAL A 25 2.47 -4.63 5.03
N PRO A 26 3.00 -4.51 6.26
CA PRO A 26 2.54 -5.32 7.37
C PRO A 26 1.19 -4.79 7.88
N LEU A 27 0.27 -5.69 8.21
CA LEU A 27 -1.07 -5.35 8.68
C LEU A 27 -1.31 -5.92 10.09
N PRO A 28 -2.05 -5.20 10.96
CA PRO A 28 -2.35 -5.68 12.30
C PRO A 28 -3.15 -7.00 12.29
N PRO A 29 -3.00 -7.86 13.32
CA PRO A 29 -3.84 -9.05 13.49
C PRO A 29 -5.33 -8.71 13.46
N GLY A 30 -6.13 -9.54 12.79
CA GLY A 30 -7.60 -9.39 12.70
C GLY A 30 -8.11 -8.20 11.86
N ALA A 31 -7.26 -7.26 11.44
CA ALA A 31 -7.72 -6.02 10.82
C ALA A 31 -8.19 -6.19 9.36
N VAL A 32 -7.53 -7.08 8.60
CA VAL A 32 -7.77 -7.25 7.16
C VAL A 32 -7.74 -8.73 6.81
N THR A 33 -8.70 -9.20 6.01
CA THR A 33 -8.78 -10.60 5.54
C THR A 33 -8.78 -10.72 4.01
N ARG A 34 -9.00 -9.62 3.28
CA ARG A 34 -9.16 -9.57 1.83
C ARG A 34 -8.35 -8.41 1.24
N THR A 35 -8.00 -8.55 -0.05
CA THR A 35 -7.22 -7.54 -0.78
C THR A 35 -7.98 -6.24 -1.02
N ASP A 36 -9.31 -6.27 -1.07
CA ASP A 36 -10.16 -5.08 -1.24
C ASP A 36 -10.55 -4.41 0.08
N GLY A 37 -10.04 -4.91 1.21
CA GLY A 37 -10.20 -4.29 2.53
C GLY A 37 -9.20 -3.16 2.82
N VAL A 38 -8.37 -2.78 1.83
CA VAL A 38 -7.34 -1.74 1.98
C VAL A 38 -7.42 -0.71 0.86
N SER A 39 -7.03 0.52 1.17
CA SER A 39 -6.87 1.60 0.21
C SER A 39 -5.64 2.43 0.54
N ILE A 40 -4.92 2.89 -0.48
CA ILE A 40 -3.85 3.86 -0.31
C ILE A 40 -4.39 5.25 -0.57
N VAL A 41 -4.08 6.20 0.32
CA VAL A 41 -4.45 7.61 0.16
C VAL A 41 -3.22 8.49 0.19
N ASP A 42 -3.25 9.57 -0.59
CA ASP A 42 -2.22 10.61 -0.54
C ASP A 42 -2.35 11.49 0.72
N ALA A 43 -1.45 12.46 0.88
CA ALA A 43 -1.45 13.37 2.01
C ALA A 43 -2.71 14.27 2.10
N ARG A 44 -3.47 14.40 1.00
CA ARG A 44 -4.75 15.13 0.94
C ARG A 44 -5.96 14.20 1.14
N GLY A 45 -5.72 12.91 1.43
CA GLY A 45 -6.77 11.92 1.62
C GLY A 45 -7.36 11.36 0.32
N ARG A 46 -6.77 11.66 -0.85
CA ARG A 46 -7.27 11.16 -2.14
C ARG A 46 -6.77 9.74 -2.36
N THR A 47 -7.67 8.82 -2.73
CA THR A 47 -7.30 7.44 -3.06
C THR A 47 -6.39 7.40 -4.28
N LEU A 48 -5.29 6.66 -4.18
CA LEU A 48 -4.37 6.40 -5.28
C LEU A 48 -4.76 5.09 -6.00
N PRO A 49 -4.59 5.00 -7.33
CA PRO A 49 -4.72 3.73 -8.03
C PRO A 49 -3.71 2.73 -7.47
N SER A 50 -4.22 1.59 -6.99
CA SER A 50 -3.38 0.55 -6.40
C SER A 50 -3.94 -0.84 -6.63
N ASN A 51 -3.04 -1.82 -6.69
CA ASN A 51 -3.38 -3.24 -6.71
C ASN A 51 -2.77 -3.94 -5.50
N ALA A 52 -3.47 -4.95 -4.98
CA ALA A 52 -3.10 -5.66 -3.76
C ALA A 52 -2.96 -7.17 -4.01
N LYS A 53 -1.93 -7.77 -3.44
CA LYS A 53 -1.74 -9.23 -3.40
C LYS A 53 -1.37 -9.66 -1.98
N ILE A 54 -2.05 -10.68 -1.47
CA ILE A 54 -1.72 -11.25 -0.16
C ILE A 54 -0.41 -12.04 -0.29
N LEU A 55 0.57 -11.70 0.54
CA LEU A 55 1.84 -12.42 0.64
C LEU A 55 1.79 -13.47 1.75
N GLN A 56 1.15 -13.15 2.87
CA GLN A 56 1.09 -14.03 4.03
C GLN A 56 -0.20 -13.82 4.84
N ARG A 57 -0.74 -14.93 5.36
CA ARG A 57 -1.85 -14.96 6.32
C ARG A 57 -1.38 -15.53 7.66
N ARG A 58 -1.98 -15.06 8.74
CA ARG A 58 -1.88 -15.65 10.08
C ARG A 58 -2.83 -16.85 10.22
N GLN A 59 -2.68 -17.60 11.30
CA GLN A 59 -3.56 -18.75 11.62
C GLN A 59 -5.03 -18.36 11.79
N ASP A 60 -5.31 -17.13 12.25
CA ASP A 60 -6.67 -16.58 12.38
C ASP A 60 -7.28 -16.14 11.03
N GLY A 61 -6.56 -16.33 9.92
CA GLY A 61 -6.98 -15.94 8.57
C GLY A 61 -6.72 -14.48 8.21
N SER A 62 -6.33 -13.64 9.17
CA SER A 62 -5.96 -12.24 8.92
C SER A 62 -4.68 -12.14 8.09
N VAL A 63 -4.58 -11.07 7.29
CA VAL A 63 -3.41 -10.80 6.47
C VAL A 63 -2.29 -10.25 7.35
N GLU A 64 -1.11 -10.85 7.26
CA GLU A 64 0.10 -10.37 7.94
C GLU A 64 0.90 -9.45 7.04
N TRP A 65 1.12 -9.87 5.79
CA TRP A 65 1.83 -9.12 4.77
C TRP A 65 1.02 -9.03 3.49
N MET A 66 0.89 -7.81 2.98
CA MET A 66 0.26 -7.52 1.69
C MET A 66 1.25 -6.80 0.77
N LEU A 67 1.38 -7.26 -0.46
CA LEU A 67 2.07 -6.53 -1.51
C LEU A 67 1.10 -5.49 -2.08
N MET A 68 1.56 -4.24 -2.14
CA MET A 68 0.84 -3.13 -2.74
C MET A 68 1.65 -2.59 -3.92
N ASP A 69 1.04 -2.57 -5.10
CA ASP A 69 1.52 -1.85 -6.27
C ASP A 69 0.74 -0.54 -6.37
N ILE A 70 1.43 0.60 -6.41
CA ILE A 70 0.81 1.92 -6.27
C ILE A 70 1.30 2.80 -7.43
N LEU A 71 0.36 3.41 -8.15
CA LEU A 71 0.68 4.43 -9.15
C LEU A 71 0.68 5.81 -8.48
N MET A 72 1.88 6.33 -8.24
CA MET A 72 2.06 7.65 -7.62
C MET A 72 2.14 8.74 -8.69
N LYS A 73 1.66 9.93 -8.35
CA LYS A 73 1.92 11.17 -9.08
C LYS A 73 2.67 12.12 -8.16
N PHE A 74 3.79 12.65 -8.65
CA PHE A 74 4.59 13.64 -7.93
C PHE A 74 4.17 15.07 -8.25
#